data_AF-A0A8H5U5G0-F1
#
_entry.id   AF-A0A8H5U5G0-F1
#
_cell.length_a   1.000
_cell.length_b   1.000
_cell.length_c   1.000
_cell.angle_alpha   90.00
_cell.angle_beta   90.00
_cell.angle_gamma   90.00
#
_symmetry.space_group_name_H-M   'P 1'
#
loop_
_entity.id
_entity.type
_entity.pdbx_description
1 polymer ?
#
loop_
_entity_poly.entity_id
_entity_poly.type
_entity_poly.pdbx_seq_one_letter_code
_entity_poly.pdbx_strand_id
1 'polypeptide(L)'
;MAVDPFDSALDLLRRLNPKQTTDHLNAIISIAPDLTEDLLSSVDQPLTVRRCKQTGRDYLLCDYNRDGDSYRSPWSNQFDPPLDEAGSGGVGAGGNEGAGEGAIPSERVRKMEVKANEAFDVYRDLYYEGGVSSVYFWNLDDGFAGVVLLKKSSPQGGNSEGVWDSIHVFEAIERGRSTHYKLTSTVILTLSTAGGNLGEMDLSGNMTRQVEQDLPVDNDDSHIANVGRLVEDMELKMRNLLQEVYFGKAKDVVGDLRSIGSLSEGARDREAQRELIGSMRR
;
A
#
# COMPACT_ATOMS: atom_id res chain seq x y z
N MET A 1 28.24 -17.75 -4.76
CA MET A 1 26.93 -18.29 -4.34
C MET A 1 25.95 -17.95 -5.44
N ALA A 2 25.08 -18.89 -5.83
CA ALA A 2 23.99 -18.55 -6.74
C ALA A 2 23.10 -17.52 -6.02
N VAL A 3 22.72 -16.45 -6.70
CA VAL A 3 21.79 -15.45 -6.16
C VAL A 3 20.44 -16.14 -6.03
N ASP A 4 19.76 -15.94 -4.90
CA ASP A 4 18.42 -16.46 -4.69
C ASP A 4 17.46 -15.89 -5.76
N PRO A 5 16.74 -16.76 -6.52
CA PRO A 5 15.80 -16.30 -7.54
C PRO A 5 14.71 -15.37 -6.99
N PHE A 6 14.25 -15.60 -5.76
CA PHE A 6 13.24 -14.75 -5.12
C PHE A 6 13.77 -13.35 -4.84
N ASP A 7 14.93 -13.23 -4.18
CA ASP A 7 15.62 -11.95 -3.99
C ASP A 7 15.88 -11.21 -5.31
N SER A 8 16.24 -11.95 -6.36
CA SER A 8 16.48 -11.39 -7.70
C SER A 8 15.21 -10.84 -8.34
N ALA A 9 14.09 -11.53 -8.18
CA ALA A 9 12.77 -11.08 -8.66
C ALA A 9 12.34 -9.80 -7.95
N LEU A 10 12.50 -9.74 -6.63
CA LEU A 10 12.21 -8.53 -5.85
C LEU A 10 13.11 -7.35 -6.25
N ASP A 11 14.41 -7.58 -6.45
CA ASP A 11 15.33 -6.53 -6.91
C ASP A 11 14.99 -6.04 -8.33
N LEU A 12 14.55 -6.94 -9.21
CA LEU A 12 14.09 -6.57 -10.55
C LEU A 12 12.85 -5.67 -10.49
N LEU A 13 11.85 -6.04 -9.69
CA LEU A 13 10.62 -5.26 -9.52
C LEU A 13 10.87 -3.86 -8.94
N ARG A 14 11.90 -3.68 -8.11
CA ARG A 14 12.33 -2.35 -7.62
C ARG A 14 12.97 -1.46 -8.68
N ARG A 15 13.36 -2.01 -9.83
CA ARG A 15 14.07 -1.31 -10.92
C ARG A 15 13.20 -1.09 -12.16
N LEU A 16 12.22 -1.96 -12.38
CA LEU A 16 11.29 -1.85 -13.49
C LEU A 16 10.31 -0.70 -13.29
N ASN A 17 9.57 -0.36 -14.35
CA ASN A 17 8.64 0.76 -14.30
C ASN A 17 7.47 0.44 -13.35
N PRO A 18 7.29 1.19 -12.25
CA PRO A 18 6.28 0.89 -11.24
C PRO A 18 4.84 0.97 -11.77
N LYS A 19 4.60 1.69 -12.87
CA LYS A 19 3.28 1.75 -13.53
C LYS A 19 2.84 0.41 -14.11
N GLN A 20 3.79 -0.47 -14.42
CA GLN A 20 3.58 -1.77 -15.05
C GLN A 20 3.83 -2.93 -14.06
N THR A 21 3.79 -2.67 -12.74
CA THR A 21 4.08 -3.67 -11.70
C THR A 21 3.28 -4.97 -11.89
N THR A 22 1.98 -4.88 -12.20
CA THR A 22 1.14 -6.07 -12.45
C THR A 22 1.62 -6.88 -13.65
N ASP A 23 1.96 -6.23 -14.76
CA ASP A 23 2.46 -6.92 -15.96
C ASP A 23 3.82 -7.56 -15.70
N HIS A 24 4.70 -6.85 -15.00
CA HIS A 24 6.03 -7.33 -14.61
C HIS A 24 5.94 -8.54 -13.68
N LEU A 25 5.05 -8.50 -12.68
CA LEU A 25 4.82 -9.59 -11.75
C LEU A 25 4.31 -10.84 -12.48
N ASN A 26 3.30 -10.68 -13.35
CA ASN A 26 2.78 -11.79 -14.17
C ASN A 26 3.85 -12.39 -15.09
N ALA A 27 4.71 -11.55 -15.69
CA ALA A 27 5.81 -12.03 -16.51
C ALA A 27 6.83 -12.83 -15.69
N ILE A 28 7.19 -12.36 -14.49
CA ILE A 28 8.11 -13.08 -13.59
C ILE A 28 7.50 -14.41 -13.15
N ILE A 29 6.21 -14.43 -12.76
CA ILE A 29 5.48 -15.66 -12.40
C ILE A 29 5.49 -16.65 -13.56
N SER A 30 5.32 -16.20 -14.81
CA SER A 30 5.37 -17.07 -15.97
C SER A 30 6.75 -17.72 -16.20
N ILE A 31 7.83 -17.06 -15.75
CA ILE A 31 9.21 -17.53 -15.87
C ILE A 31 9.57 -18.46 -14.70
N ALA A 32 9.11 -18.15 -13.50
CA ALA A 32 9.37 -18.90 -12.27
C ALA A 32 8.05 -19.17 -11.51
N PRO A 33 7.23 -20.13 -11.97
CA PRO A 33 5.92 -20.42 -11.36
C PRO A 33 6.03 -20.86 -9.90
N ASP A 34 7.15 -21.48 -9.51
CA ASP A 34 7.40 -21.93 -8.14
C ASP A 34 7.46 -20.77 -7.13
N LEU A 35 7.65 -19.53 -7.59
CA LEU A 35 7.71 -18.33 -6.75
C LEU A 35 6.35 -17.61 -6.64
N THR A 36 5.27 -18.16 -7.21
CA THR A 36 3.99 -17.45 -7.33
C THR A 36 3.43 -16.98 -5.99
N GLU A 37 3.35 -17.87 -5.00
CA GLU A 37 2.78 -17.55 -3.69
C GLU A 37 3.63 -16.51 -2.93
N ASP A 38 4.95 -16.70 -2.92
CA ASP A 38 5.88 -15.77 -2.27
C ASP A 38 5.87 -14.38 -2.92
N LEU A 39 5.79 -14.32 -4.25
CA LEU A 39 5.77 -13.06 -4.98
C LEU A 39 4.44 -12.32 -4.80
N LEU A 40 3.29 -13.00 -4.88
CA LEU A 40 1.98 -12.38 -4.66
C LEU A 40 1.81 -11.90 -3.21
N SER A 41 2.39 -12.61 -2.23
CA SER A 41 2.33 -12.20 -0.83
C SER A 41 3.31 -11.06 -0.47
N SER A 42 4.37 -10.87 -1.26
CA SER A 42 5.43 -9.90 -0.96
C SER A 42 5.41 -8.64 -1.83
N VAL A 43 4.68 -8.64 -2.94
CA VAL A 43 4.68 -7.55 -3.93
C VAL A 43 3.30 -6.90 -3.99
N ASP A 44 3.19 -5.72 -3.41
CA ASP A 44 1.99 -4.89 -3.50
C ASP A 44 1.72 -4.43 -4.93
N GLN A 45 0.46 -4.58 -5.37
CA GLN A 45 -0.02 -4.16 -6.69
C GLN A 45 -1.01 -3.00 -6.58
N PRO A 46 -1.16 -2.17 -7.63
CA PRO A 46 -2.21 -1.16 -7.68
C PRO A 46 -3.60 -1.75 -7.42
N LEU A 47 -4.37 -1.11 -6.54
CA LEU A 47 -5.66 -1.65 -6.11
C LEU A 47 -6.70 -1.55 -7.22
N THR A 48 -7.49 -2.60 -7.35
CA THR A 48 -8.61 -2.66 -8.32
C THR A 48 -9.93 -2.47 -7.58
N VAL A 49 -10.87 -1.74 -8.19
CA VAL A 49 -12.22 -1.54 -7.65
C VAL A 49 -13.17 -2.59 -8.24
N ARG A 50 -14.00 -3.20 -7.38
CA ARG A 50 -15.11 -4.05 -7.79
C ARG A 50 -16.39 -3.62 -7.07
N ARG A 51 -17.55 -3.82 -7.69
CA ARG A 51 -18.84 -3.49 -7.08
C ARG A 51 -19.47 -4.73 -6.46
N CYS A 52 -19.83 -4.65 -5.19
CA CYS A 52 -20.55 -5.72 -4.51
C CYS A 52 -21.95 -5.86 -5.11
N LYS A 53 -22.26 -7.01 -5.71
CA LYS A 53 -23.54 -7.27 -6.37
C LYS A 53 -24.74 -7.23 -5.41
N GLN A 54 -24.54 -7.52 -4.13
CA GLN A 54 -25.62 -7.56 -3.13
C GLN A 54 -25.92 -6.19 -2.52
N THR A 55 -24.89 -5.44 -2.14
CA THR A 55 -25.06 -4.16 -1.44
C THR A 55 -24.99 -2.96 -2.37
N GLY A 56 -24.49 -3.16 -3.60
CA GLY A 56 -24.25 -2.09 -4.56
C GLY A 56 -23.10 -1.15 -4.17
N ARG A 57 -22.31 -1.46 -3.15
CA ARG A 57 -21.16 -0.67 -2.70
C ARG A 57 -19.87 -1.16 -3.36
N ASP A 58 -18.98 -0.23 -3.68
CA ASP A 58 -17.66 -0.55 -4.22
C ASP A 58 -16.72 -1.06 -3.12
N TYR A 59 -15.78 -1.92 -3.49
CA TYR A 59 -14.74 -2.46 -2.61
C TYR A 59 -13.44 -2.68 -3.37
N LEU A 60 -12.33 -2.77 -2.64
CA LEU A 60 -10.98 -2.89 -3.19
C LEU A 60 -10.51 -4.34 -3.19
N LEU A 61 -9.83 -4.72 -4.27
CA LEU A 61 -9.24 -6.04 -4.47
C LEU A 61 -7.74 -6.01 -4.16
N CYS A 62 -7.29 -7.01 -3.42
CA CYS A 62 -5.89 -7.31 -3.14
C CYS A 62 -5.77 -8.83 -2.93
N ASP A 63 -4.55 -9.33 -2.75
CA ASP A 63 -4.35 -10.77 -2.52
C ASP A 63 -4.92 -11.23 -1.15
N TYR A 64 -4.99 -10.34 -0.15
CA TYR A 64 -5.52 -10.66 1.19
C TYR A 64 -7.04 -10.90 1.24
N ASN A 65 -7.79 -10.55 0.20
CA ASN A 65 -9.22 -10.88 0.10
C ASN A 65 -9.54 -11.80 -1.08
N ARG A 66 -8.51 -12.47 -1.62
CA ARG A 66 -8.60 -13.37 -2.77
C ARG A 66 -8.63 -14.82 -2.33
N ASP A 67 -9.38 -15.62 -3.06
CA ASP A 67 -9.36 -17.09 -3.03
C ASP A 67 -9.52 -17.60 -4.46
N GLY A 68 -8.48 -18.23 -5.01
CA GLY A 68 -8.42 -18.55 -6.44
C GLY A 68 -8.65 -17.30 -7.30
N ASP A 69 -9.73 -17.29 -8.09
CA ASP A 69 -10.14 -16.14 -8.92
C ASP A 69 -11.27 -15.30 -8.32
N SER A 70 -11.67 -15.63 -7.09
CA SER A 70 -12.76 -15.02 -6.37
C SER A 70 -12.28 -14.04 -5.31
N TYR A 71 -13.07 -12.99 -5.08
CA TYR A 71 -12.72 -11.96 -4.09
C TYR A 71 -13.86 -11.74 -3.10
N ARG A 72 -13.53 -11.72 -1.80
CA ARG A 72 -14.49 -11.48 -0.73
C ARG A 72 -14.82 -10.00 -0.62
N SER A 73 -16.11 -9.68 -0.71
CA SER A 73 -16.61 -8.33 -0.47
C SER A 73 -16.71 -8.07 1.05
N PRO A 74 -16.21 -6.92 1.56
CA PRO A 74 -16.28 -6.61 2.99
C PRO A 74 -17.72 -6.28 3.44
N TRP A 75 -18.61 -5.97 2.50
CA TRP A 75 -20.00 -5.60 2.78
C TRP A 75 -20.89 -6.83 2.98
N SER A 76 -20.96 -7.70 1.97
CA SER A 76 -21.74 -8.94 1.99
C SER A 76 -21.06 -10.12 2.68
N ASN A 77 -19.74 -10.06 2.89
CA ASN A 77 -18.90 -11.20 3.28
C ASN A 77 -18.93 -12.38 2.29
N GLN A 78 -19.30 -12.14 1.02
CA GLN A 78 -19.38 -13.18 0.00
C GLN A 78 -18.29 -13.00 -1.06
N PHE A 79 -17.83 -14.13 -1.59
CA PHE A 79 -16.91 -14.20 -2.70
C PHE A 79 -17.64 -13.98 -4.04
N ASP A 80 -16.99 -13.27 -4.96
CA ASP A 80 -17.45 -13.11 -6.34
C ASP A 80 -16.29 -13.39 -7.32
N PRO A 81 -16.39 -14.39 -8.22
CA PRO A 81 -17.49 -15.37 -8.32
C PRO A 81 -17.70 -16.20 -7.03
N PRO A 82 -18.90 -16.77 -6.80
CA PRO A 82 -19.11 -17.68 -5.68
C PRO A 82 -18.11 -18.84 -5.72
N LEU A 83 -17.53 -19.18 -4.58
CA LEU A 83 -16.70 -20.38 -4.43
C LEU A 83 -17.59 -21.62 -4.42
N ASP A 84 -17.12 -22.72 -5.03
CA ASP A 84 -17.77 -24.01 -4.89
C ASP A 84 -17.69 -24.45 -3.41
N GLU A 85 -18.80 -24.91 -2.82
CA GLU A 85 -18.99 -25.18 -1.38
C GLU A 85 -18.04 -26.25 -0.75
N ALA A 86 -16.98 -26.67 -1.45
CA ALA A 86 -15.99 -27.66 -0.99
C ALA A 86 -14.68 -27.05 -0.46
N GLY A 87 -14.44 -25.75 -0.65
CA GLY A 87 -13.33 -25.05 0.00
C GLY A 87 -13.80 -24.53 1.36
N SER A 88 -13.48 -25.25 2.44
CA SER A 88 -13.51 -24.65 3.77
C SER A 88 -12.47 -23.52 3.80
N GLY A 89 -12.88 -22.32 3.39
CA GLY A 89 -12.12 -21.07 3.55
C GLY A 89 -11.95 -20.80 5.04
N GLY A 90 -10.92 -21.41 5.61
CA GLY A 90 -10.65 -21.45 7.04
C GLY A 90 -9.76 -22.64 7.39
N VAL A 91 -8.48 -22.35 7.62
CA VAL A 91 -7.48 -23.20 8.28
C VAL A 91 -7.51 -24.67 7.86
N GLY A 92 -6.75 -24.98 6.81
CA GLY A 92 -6.18 -26.32 6.69
C GLY A 92 -5.40 -26.66 7.97
N ALA A 93 -5.43 -27.93 8.38
CA ALA A 93 -4.83 -28.41 9.64
C ALA A 93 -3.30 -28.24 9.77
N GLY A 94 -2.65 -27.59 8.80
CA GLY A 94 -1.29 -27.07 8.91
C GLY A 94 -1.36 -25.56 9.02
N GLY A 95 -1.09 -25.03 10.22
CA GLY A 95 -0.99 -23.60 10.46
C GLY A 95 -0.09 -22.95 9.41
N ASN A 96 -0.61 -21.92 8.75
CA ASN A 96 0.15 -21.13 7.80
C ASN A 96 0.33 -19.73 8.39
N GLU A 97 1.58 -19.27 8.40
CA GLU A 97 2.02 -17.96 8.92
C GLU A 97 1.68 -16.81 7.96
N GLY A 98 0.44 -16.77 7.45
CA GLY A 98 -0.01 -15.77 6.49
C GLY A 98 -1.52 -15.82 6.26
N ALA A 99 -2.06 -14.78 5.61
CA ALA A 99 -3.44 -14.77 5.12
C ALA A 99 -3.61 -15.88 4.07
N GLY A 100 -3.85 -17.11 4.51
CA GLY A 100 -4.13 -18.23 3.61
C GLY A 100 -5.35 -17.96 2.72
N GLU A 101 -5.43 -18.68 1.60
CA GLU A 101 -6.53 -18.65 0.64
C GLU A 101 -7.90 -18.52 1.34
N GLY A 102 -8.63 -17.45 1.02
CA GLY A 102 -10.04 -17.33 1.33
C GLY A 102 -10.47 -17.43 2.78
N ALA A 103 -9.60 -17.14 3.75
CA ALA A 103 -9.94 -17.26 5.17
C ALA A 103 -11.17 -16.41 5.52
N ILE A 104 -12.30 -17.08 5.81
CA ILE A 104 -13.49 -16.43 6.33
C ILE A 104 -13.20 -16.14 7.81
N PRO A 105 -13.24 -14.86 8.25
CA PRO A 105 -12.94 -14.53 9.64
C PRO A 105 -13.97 -15.13 10.59
N SER A 106 -13.54 -15.51 11.79
CA SER A 106 -14.42 -15.93 12.87
C SER A 106 -15.44 -14.85 13.23
N GLU A 107 -16.54 -15.22 13.89
CA GLU A 107 -17.63 -14.26 14.20
C GLU A 107 -17.14 -13.01 14.96
N ARG A 108 -16.20 -13.18 15.91
CA ARG A 108 -15.57 -12.07 16.64
C ARG A 108 -14.80 -11.16 15.68
N VAL A 109 -13.90 -11.74 14.87
CA VAL A 109 -13.04 -10.99 13.94
C VAL A 109 -13.87 -10.31 12.86
N ARG A 110 -14.92 -10.96 12.35
CA ARG A 110 -15.85 -10.37 11.38
C ARG A 110 -16.61 -9.18 11.96
N LYS A 111 -17.04 -9.24 13.23
CA LYS A 111 -17.68 -8.09 13.89
C LYS A 111 -16.72 -6.89 13.98
N MET A 112 -15.45 -7.13 14.29
CA MET A 112 -14.42 -6.09 14.26
C MET A 112 -14.19 -5.56 12.85
N GLU A 113 -14.10 -6.43 11.85
CA GLU A 113 -13.91 -6.07 10.43
C GLU A 113 -15.03 -5.15 9.93
N VAL A 114 -16.29 -5.42 10.27
CA VAL A 114 -17.44 -4.57 9.90
C VAL A 114 -17.31 -3.18 10.51
N LYS A 115 -17.03 -3.09 11.81
CA LYS A 115 -16.81 -1.81 12.51
C LYS A 115 -15.60 -1.06 11.96
N ALA A 116 -14.53 -1.77 11.63
CA ALA A 116 -13.33 -1.17 11.04
C ALA A 116 -13.62 -0.60 9.65
N ASN A 117 -14.40 -1.29 8.82
CA ASN A 117 -14.86 -0.74 7.53
C ASN A 117 -15.65 0.56 7.72
N GLU A 118 -16.54 0.63 8.71
CA GLU A 118 -17.29 1.87 9.01
C GLU A 118 -16.34 3.00 9.45
N ALA A 119 -15.41 2.72 10.37
CA ALA A 119 -14.45 3.71 10.85
C ALA A 119 -13.52 4.22 9.74
N PHE A 120 -13.00 3.34 8.89
CA PHE A 120 -12.12 3.72 7.79
C PHE A 120 -12.86 4.33 6.60
N ASP A 121 -14.16 4.11 6.44
CA ASP A 121 -15.00 4.85 5.48
C ASP A 121 -15.12 6.33 5.89
N VAL A 122 -15.24 6.61 7.20
CA VAL A 122 -15.20 7.96 7.77
C VAL A 122 -13.80 8.57 7.63
N TYR A 123 -12.75 7.83 7.98
CA TYR A 123 -11.36 8.28 7.80
C TYR A 123 -11.09 8.69 6.34
N ARG A 124 -11.49 7.83 5.38
CA ARG A 124 -11.40 8.12 3.95
C ARG A 124 -12.13 9.41 3.60
N ASP A 125 -13.35 9.60 4.06
CA ASP A 125 -14.10 10.83 3.76
C ASP A 125 -13.39 12.09 4.29
N LEU A 126 -12.88 12.05 5.52
CA LEU A 126 -12.17 13.18 6.15
C LEU A 126 -10.85 13.54 5.47
N TYR A 127 -10.07 12.54 5.02
CA TYR A 127 -8.72 12.76 4.48
C TYR A 127 -8.65 12.77 2.95
N TYR A 128 -9.54 12.03 2.28
CA TYR A 128 -9.53 11.85 0.83
C TYR A 128 -10.70 12.54 0.13
N GLU A 129 -11.75 12.97 0.84
CA GLU A 129 -12.94 13.62 0.27
C GLU A 129 -13.49 12.83 -0.94
N GLY A 130 -13.62 11.51 -0.77
CA GLY A 130 -14.05 10.56 -1.80
C GLY A 130 -13.08 9.39 -1.96
N GLY A 131 -13.17 8.69 -3.09
CA GLY A 131 -12.44 7.44 -3.33
C GLY A 131 -13.16 6.22 -2.74
N VAL A 132 -12.44 5.10 -2.63
CA VAL A 132 -12.96 3.83 -2.10
C VAL A 132 -12.05 3.39 -0.96
N SER A 133 -12.62 2.77 0.07
CA SER A 133 -11.86 2.09 1.13
C SER A 133 -12.44 0.69 1.36
N SER A 134 -11.60 -0.22 1.84
CA SER A 134 -12.01 -1.57 2.23
C SER A 134 -11.07 -2.10 3.29
N VAL A 135 -11.63 -2.84 4.26
CA VAL A 135 -10.87 -3.46 5.34
C VAL A 135 -11.17 -4.94 5.39
N TYR A 136 -10.12 -5.77 5.46
CA TYR A 136 -10.24 -7.22 5.57
C TYR A 136 -9.43 -7.74 6.73
N PHE A 137 -10.03 -8.51 7.63
CA PHE A 137 -9.36 -9.16 8.75
C PHE A 137 -9.36 -10.68 8.55
N TRP A 138 -8.37 -11.34 9.14
CA TRP A 138 -8.27 -12.79 9.24
C TRP A 138 -7.72 -13.21 10.60
N ASN A 139 -7.99 -14.46 10.97
CA ASN A 139 -7.55 -15.04 12.24
C ASN A 139 -6.06 -15.42 12.19
N LEU A 140 -5.39 -15.27 13.33
CA LEU A 140 -4.09 -15.88 13.62
C LEU A 140 -4.24 -16.78 14.86
N ASP A 141 -3.28 -17.66 15.11
CA ASP A 141 -3.31 -18.53 16.29
C ASP A 141 -3.27 -17.72 17.60
N ASP A 142 -2.43 -16.68 17.66
CA ASP A 142 -2.22 -15.83 18.84
C ASP A 142 -2.82 -14.42 18.69
N GLY A 143 -3.84 -14.27 17.83
CA GLY A 143 -4.53 -12.99 17.63
C GLY A 143 -5.26 -12.87 16.30
N PHE A 144 -5.05 -11.76 15.60
CA PHE A 144 -5.63 -11.53 14.29
C PHE A 144 -4.74 -10.58 13.48
N ALA A 145 -4.98 -10.54 12.17
CA ALA A 145 -4.34 -9.60 11.28
C ALA A 145 -5.37 -9.00 10.33
N GLY A 146 -4.96 -7.98 9.60
CA GLY A 146 -5.83 -7.35 8.64
C GLY A 146 -5.10 -6.46 7.66
N VAL A 147 -5.83 -6.04 6.64
CA VAL A 147 -5.40 -5.04 5.69
C VAL A 147 -6.42 -3.91 5.62
N VAL A 148 -5.94 -2.67 5.66
CA VAL A 148 -6.73 -1.47 5.38
C VAL A 148 -6.29 -0.93 4.03
N LEU A 149 -7.25 -0.75 3.13
CA LEU A 149 -7.03 -0.33 1.75
C LEU A 149 -7.74 1.00 1.51
N LEU A 150 -7.04 1.96 0.89
CA LEU A 150 -7.63 3.21 0.41
C LEU A 150 -7.18 3.47 -1.02
N LYS A 151 -8.12 3.85 -1.88
CA LYS A 151 -7.84 4.24 -3.27
C LYS A 151 -8.52 5.55 -3.59
N LYS A 152 -7.76 6.50 -4.11
CA LYS A 152 -8.29 7.76 -4.66
C LYS A 152 -7.70 8.02 -6.03
N SER A 153 -8.59 8.21 -7.00
CA SER A 153 -8.23 8.71 -8.32
C SER A 153 -8.59 10.18 -8.43
N SER A 154 -7.81 10.94 -9.20
CA SER A 154 -8.10 12.31 -9.55
C SER A 154 -9.43 12.40 -10.31
N PRO A 155 -10.19 13.49 -10.15
CA PRO A 155 -11.38 13.74 -10.97
C PRO A 155 -11.05 13.70 -12.47
N GLN A 156 -11.99 13.17 -13.26
CA GLN A 156 -11.84 13.14 -14.72
C GLN A 156 -11.99 14.54 -15.31
N GLY A 157 -11.27 14.83 -16.40
CA GLY A 157 -11.44 16.05 -17.20
C GLY A 157 -10.33 17.10 -17.10
N GLY A 158 -9.23 16.79 -16.41
CA GLY A 158 -8.02 17.62 -16.39
C GLY A 158 -6.91 17.06 -17.30
N ASN A 159 -5.87 17.88 -17.53
CA ASN A 159 -4.63 17.46 -18.20
C ASN A 159 -3.67 16.69 -17.28
N SER A 160 -4.08 16.44 -16.04
CA SER A 160 -3.32 15.73 -15.03
C SER A 160 -4.16 14.62 -14.46
N GLU A 161 -3.60 13.42 -14.43
CA GLU A 161 -4.17 12.24 -13.81
C GLU A 161 -3.32 11.84 -12.63
N GLY A 162 -3.97 11.39 -11.56
CA GLY A 162 -3.31 10.94 -10.34
C GLY A 162 -4.07 9.79 -9.71
N VAL A 163 -3.34 8.77 -9.28
CA VAL A 163 -3.90 7.67 -8.50
C VAL A 163 -3.04 7.47 -7.26
N TRP A 164 -3.72 7.45 -6.12
CA TRP A 164 -3.17 7.14 -4.82
C TRP A 164 -3.77 5.82 -4.34
N ASP A 165 -2.91 4.86 -4.01
CA ASP A 165 -3.26 3.58 -3.39
C ASP A 165 -2.50 3.44 -2.07
N SER A 166 -3.22 3.26 -0.96
CA SER A 166 -2.67 2.94 0.35
C SER A 166 -3.02 1.50 0.72
N ILE A 167 -2.02 0.74 1.16
CA ILE A 167 -2.12 -0.65 1.60
C ILE A 167 -1.47 -0.76 2.97
N HIS A 168 -2.26 -1.05 3.99
CA HIS A 168 -1.81 -1.12 5.39
C HIS A 168 -2.08 -2.49 5.95
N VAL A 169 -1.08 -3.36 5.92
CA VAL A 169 -1.14 -4.71 6.48
C VAL A 169 -0.70 -4.64 7.93
N PHE A 170 -1.52 -5.14 8.85
CA PHE A 170 -1.17 -5.20 10.26
C PHE A 170 -1.35 -6.59 10.84
N GLU A 171 -0.48 -6.93 11.78
CA GLU A 171 -0.59 -8.09 12.65
C GLU A 171 -0.84 -7.59 14.09
N ALA A 172 -1.76 -8.21 14.81
CA ALA A 172 -2.12 -7.90 16.19
C ALA A 172 -1.99 -9.16 17.05
N ILE A 173 -0.88 -9.28 17.77
CA ILE A 173 -0.59 -10.42 18.65
C ILE A 173 -1.07 -10.08 20.07
N GLU A 174 -2.11 -10.78 20.54
CA GLU A 174 -2.76 -10.51 21.82
C GLU A 174 -1.92 -11.06 22.99
N ARG A 175 -1.50 -10.19 23.91
CA ARG A 175 -0.67 -10.53 25.10
C ARG A 175 -1.37 -10.11 26.39
N GLY A 176 -2.48 -10.77 26.71
CA GLY A 176 -3.24 -10.49 27.93
C GLY A 176 -3.95 -9.15 27.88
N ARG A 177 -3.39 -8.09 28.51
CA ARG A 177 -4.00 -6.74 28.57
C ARG A 177 -3.38 -5.74 27.58
N SER A 178 -2.40 -6.18 26.81
CA SER A 178 -1.79 -5.41 25.73
C SER A 178 -1.71 -6.24 24.47
N THR A 179 -1.58 -5.58 23.34
CA THR A 179 -1.43 -6.23 22.04
C THR A 179 -0.21 -5.64 21.36
N HIS A 180 0.60 -6.52 20.81
CA HIS A 180 1.73 -6.15 19.98
C HIS A 180 1.25 -5.95 18.55
N TYR A 181 1.32 -4.73 18.04
CA TYR A 181 0.94 -4.41 16.67
C TYR A 181 2.19 -4.28 15.82
N LYS A 182 2.17 -4.91 14.65
CA LYS A 182 3.14 -4.70 13.58
C LYS A 182 2.38 -4.20 12.37
N LEU A 183 2.66 -2.99 11.92
CA LEU A 183 2.03 -2.36 10.76
C LEU A 183 3.07 -2.19 9.66
N THR A 184 2.82 -2.82 8.51
CA THR A 184 3.54 -2.61 7.26
C THR A 184 2.63 -1.83 6.31
N SER A 185 3.09 -0.67 5.87
CA SER A 185 2.31 0.25 5.04
C SER A 185 3.03 0.51 3.73
N THR A 186 2.32 0.36 2.63
CA THR A 186 2.78 0.69 1.28
C THR A 186 1.86 1.76 0.70
N VAL A 187 2.46 2.82 0.14
CA VAL A 187 1.74 3.78 -0.71
C VAL A 187 2.27 3.68 -2.12
N ILE A 188 1.37 3.51 -3.09
CA ILE A 188 1.65 3.58 -4.52
C ILE A 188 1.06 4.90 -5.03
N LEU A 189 1.90 5.69 -5.70
CA LEU A 189 1.50 6.97 -6.27
C LEU A 189 1.87 6.98 -7.75
N THR A 190 0.88 7.23 -8.59
CA THR A 190 1.03 7.46 -10.03
C THR A 190 0.54 8.85 -10.33
N LEU A 191 1.38 9.68 -10.92
CA LEU A 191 1.03 11.02 -11.39
C LEU A 191 1.45 11.15 -12.85
N SER A 192 0.53 11.53 -13.71
CA SER A 192 0.85 11.87 -15.10
C SER A 192 0.26 13.22 -15.46
N THR A 193 1.01 14.04 -16.18
CA THR A 193 0.54 15.33 -16.67
C THR A 193 1.01 15.54 -18.09
N ALA A 194 0.14 16.11 -18.93
CA ALA A 194 0.46 16.44 -20.31
C ALA A 194 0.17 17.92 -20.56
N GLY A 195 1.14 18.65 -21.10
CA GLY A 195 0.98 20.07 -21.40
C GLY A 195 1.80 20.51 -22.59
N GLY A 196 1.32 21.50 -23.34
CA GLY A 196 1.96 21.96 -24.58
C GLY A 196 3.42 22.41 -24.42
N ASN A 197 3.79 22.93 -23.25
CA ASN A 197 5.17 23.35 -22.97
C ASN A 197 6.02 22.29 -22.25
N LEU A 198 5.39 21.39 -21.49
CA LEU A 198 6.07 20.38 -20.67
C LEU A 198 6.26 19.07 -21.44
N GLY A 199 5.45 18.81 -22.46
CA GLY A 199 5.30 17.48 -23.05
C GLY A 199 4.50 16.57 -22.11
N GLU A 200 4.79 15.27 -22.19
CA GLU A 200 4.29 14.26 -21.28
C GLU A 200 5.28 14.06 -20.13
N MET A 201 4.77 14.11 -18.91
CA MET A 201 5.53 13.82 -17.69
C MET A 201 4.78 12.75 -16.90
N ASP A 202 5.49 11.69 -16.54
CA ASP A 202 5.01 10.61 -15.67
C ASP A 202 5.95 10.51 -14.47
N LEU A 203 5.35 10.49 -13.28
CA LEU A 203 6.03 10.36 -12.01
C LEU A 203 5.29 9.32 -11.18
N SER A 204 5.85 8.13 -11.15
CA SER A 204 5.24 6.95 -10.54
C SER A 204 6.22 6.22 -9.63
N GLY A 205 5.70 5.56 -8.60
CA GLY A 205 6.49 4.74 -7.68
C GLY A 205 5.71 4.29 -6.47
N ASN A 206 6.41 3.60 -5.57
CA ASN A 206 5.85 3.14 -4.30
C ASN A 206 6.82 3.42 -3.15
N MET A 207 6.30 3.40 -1.93
CA MET A 207 7.06 3.53 -0.69
C MET A 207 6.48 2.59 0.36
N THR A 208 7.33 1.74 0.94
CA THR A 208 6.95 0.83 2.03
C THR A 208 7.65 1.21 3.33
N ARG A 209 6.92 1.19 4.45
CA ARG A 209 7.41 1.45 5.81
C ARG A 209 6.80 0.47 6.80
N GLN A 210 7.54 0.16 7.86
CA GLN A 210 7.08 -0.70 8.94
C GLN A 210 7.21 0.00 10.28
N VAL A 211 6.27 -0.24 11.19
CA VAL A 211 6.33 0.17 12.58
C VAL A 211 5.78 -0.95 13.47
N GLU A 212 6.35 -1.08 14.67
CA GLU A 212 5.88 -2.00 15.70
C GLU A 212 5.62 -1.25 16.99
N GLN A 213 4.52 -1.58 17.68
CA GLN A 213 4.15 -0.92 18.92
C GLN A 213 3.28 -1.82 19.81
N ASP A 214 3.61 -1.91 21.09
CA ASP A 214 2.74 -2.49 22.11
C ASP A 214 1.75 -1.42 22.61
N LEU A 215 0.45 -1.71 22.52
CA LEU A 215 -0.61 -0.81 22.99
C LEU A 215 -1.57 -1.53 23.95
N PRO A 216 -2.08 -0.85 24.99
CA PRO A 216 -3.11 -1.41 25.85
C PRO A 216 -4.41 -1.63 25.07
N VAL A 217 -5.16 -2.67 25.46
CA VAL A 217 -6.44 -3.02 24.87
C VAL A 217 -7.43 -3.36 25.99
N ASP A 218 -8.55 -2.64 26.01
CA ASP A 218 -9.63 -2.90 26.95
C ASP A 218 -10.71 -3.82 26.36
N ASN A 219 -10.98 -3.67 25.07
CA ASN A 219 -11.98 -4.44 24.32
C ASN A 219 -11.68 -4.41 22.81
N ASP A 220 -12.52 -5.11 22.04
CA ASP A 220 -12.41 -5.20 20.58
C ASP A 220 -12.43 -3.83 19.87
N ASP A 221 -13.16 -2.84 20.40
CA ASP A 221 -13.20 -1.49 19.80
C ASP A 221 -11.88 -0.73 20.00
N SER A 222 -11.12 -1.07 21.06
CA SER A 222 -9.79 -0.51 21.31
C SER A 222 -8.79 -0.93 20.23
N HIS A 223 -8.92 -2.14 19.68
CA HIS A 223 -8.08 -2.57 18.57
C HIS A 223 -8.28 -1.68 17.34
N ILE A 224 -9.52 -1.38 16.99
CA ILE A 224 -9.85 -0.54 15.83
C ILE A 224 -9.27 0.86 16.00
N ALA A 225 -9.40 1.45 17.21
CA ALA A 225 -8.82 2.75 17.52
C ALA A 225 -7.28 2.73 17.51
N ASN A 226 -6.65 1.66 17.97
CA ASN A 226 -5.20 1.49 17.95
C ASN A 226 -4.68 1.40 16.50
N VAL A 227 -5.29 0.54 15.68
CA VAL A 227 -4.93 0.40 14.25
C VAL A 227 -5.17 1.70 13.49
N GLY A 228 -6.30 2.37 13.74
CA GLY A 228 -6.60 3.67 13.14
C GLY A 228 -5.51 4.72 13.39
N ARG A 229 -5.04 4.85 14.63
CA ARG A 229 -3.95 5.76 14.99
C ARG A 229 -2.62 5.40 14.31
N LEU A 230 -2.29 4.11 14.27
CA LEU A 230 -1.07 3.64 13.62
C LEU A 230 -1.09 3.94 12.11
N VAL A 231 -2.24 3.72 11.45
CA VAL A 231 -2.44 4.02 10.03
C VAL A 231 -2.35 5.52 9.77
N GLU A 232 -3.07 6.34 10.56
CA GLU A 232 -3.07 7.80 10.42
C GLU A 232 -1.66 8.40 10.55
N ASP A 233 -0.92 8.01 11.60
CA ASP A 233 0.45 8.48 11.83
C ASP A 233 1.40 8.04 10.70
N MET A 234 1.22 6.82 10.19
CA MET A 234 2.07 6.28 9.13
C MET A 234 1.77 6.94 7.78
N GLU A 235 0.51 7.09 7.40
CA GLU A 235 0.12 7.82 6.17
C GLU A 235 0.64 9.25 6.18
N LEU A 236 0.51 9.96 7.30
CA LEU A 236 0.98 11.34 7.42
C LEU A 236 2.50 11.44 7.18
N LYS A 237 3.28 10.53 7.77
CA LYS A 237 4.74 10.45 7.58
C LYS A 237 5.10 10.11 6.14
N MET A 238 4.47 9.10 5.56
CA MET A 238 4.73 8.66 4.19
C MET A 238 4.36 9.74 3.16
N ARG A 239 3.23 10.43 3.34
CA ARG A 239 2.82 11.55 2.48
C ARG A 239 3.87 12.67 2.46
N ASN A 240 4.41 13.03 3.62
CA ASN A 240 5.45 14.07 3.70
C ASN A 240 6.74 13.63 2.99
N LEU A 241 7.15 12.35 3.16
CA LEU A 241 8.31 11.79 2.47
C LEU A 241 8.13 11.71 0.95
N LEU A 242 6.95 11.29 0.49
CA LEU A 242 6.61 11.26 -0.93
C LEU A 242 6.72 12.65 -1.54
N GLN A 243 6.22 13.69 -0.87
CA GLN A 243 6.34 15.06 -1.34
C GLN A 243 7.81 15.49 -1.55
N GLU A 244 8.68 15.17 -0.59
CA GLU A 244 10.11 15.50 -0.66
C GLU A 244 10.83 14.74 -1.80
N VAL A 245 10.56 13.44 -1.94
CA VAL A 245 11.24 12.61 -2.94
C VAL A 245 10.72 12.88 -4.35
N TYR A 246 9.40 12.89 -4.54
CA TYR A 246 8.79 13.02 -5.87
C TYR A 246 9.03 14.39 -6.47
N PHE A 247 8.83 15.46 -5.69
CA PHE A 247 8.90 16.82 -6.22
C PHE A 247 10.22 17.53 -5.92
N GLY A 248 10.91 17.14 -4.84
CA GLY A 248 12.24 17.67 -4.51
C GLY A 248 13.33 16.97 -5.33
N LYS A 249 13.59 15.70 -5.04
CA LYS A 249 14.73 14.99 -5.65
C LYS A 249 14.63 14.86 -7.16
N ALA A 250 13.45 14.57 -7.71
CA ALA A 250 13.29 14.47 -9.17
C ALA A 250 13.60 15.80 -9.86
N LYS A 251 13.15 16.92 -9.27
CA LYS A 251 13.45 18.26 -9.77
C LYS A 251 14.94 18.57 -9.72
N ASP A 252 15.61 18.22 -8.61
CA ASP A 252 17.05 18.44 -8.46
C ASP A 252 17.85 17.65 -9.50
N VAL A 253 17.53 16.37 -9.70
CA VAL A 253 18.17 15.52 -10.71
C VAL A 253 17.98 16.08 -12.12
N VAL A 254 16.77 16.48 -12.50
CA VAL A 254 16.51 17.10 -13.82
C VAL A 254 17.27 18.43 -13.96
N GLY A 255 17.32 19.24 -12.90
CA GLY A 255 18.07 20.49 -12.86
C GLY A 255 19.59 20.30 -13.02
N ASP A 256 20.14 19.22 -12.47
CA ASP A 256 21.56 18.88 -12.60
C ASP A 256 21.90 18.33 -13.99
N LEU A 257 20.97 17.64 -14.65
CA LEU A 257 21.17 17.14 -16.03
C LEU A 257 21.20 18.27 -17.07
N ARG A 258 20.44 19.36 -16.84
CA ARG A 258 20.38 20.49 -17.77
C ARG A 258 20.14 21.81 -17.04
N SER A 259 21.23 22.57 -16.83
CA SER A 259 21.15 23.93 -16.28
C SER A 259 20.56 24.91 -17.31
N ILE A 260 19.74 25.85 -16.83
CA ILE A 260 19.21 26.95 -17.66
C ILE A 260 20.29 28.03 -17.85
N GLY A 261 21.07 28.32 -16.81
CA GLY A 261 22.22 29.23 -16.86
C GLY A 261 23.49 28.56 -17.35
N SER A 262 24.54 29.36 -17.59
CA SER A 262 25.84 28.81 -17.97
C SER A 262 26.45 28.02 -16.80
N LEU A 263 27.11 26.91 -17.10
CA LEU A 263 27.83 26.11 -16.09
C LEU A 263 28.88 26.95 -15.35
N SER A 264 29.45 27.97 -16.02
CA SER A 264 30.38 28.92 -15.45
C SER A 264 29.76 29.85 -14.40
N GLU A 265 28.52 30.31 -14.61
CA GLU A 265 27.80 31.11 -13.60
C GLU A 265 27.40 30.25 -12.41
N GLY A 266 26.88 29.04 -12.66
CA GLY A 266 26.56 28.09 -11.59
C GLY A 266 27.79 27.70 -10.74
N ALA A 267 28.98 27.60 -11.36
CA ALA A 267 30.23 27.36 -10.65
C ALA A 267 30.63 28.55 -9.76
N ARG A 268 30.51 29.79 -10.27
CA ARG A 268 30.78 31.01 -9.51
C ARG A 268 29.84 31.18 -8.32
N ASP A 269 28.56 30.91 -8.49
CA ASP A 269 27.58 31.01 -7.41
C ASP A 269 27.84 29.99 -6.29
N ARG A 270 28.22 28.75 -6.64
CA ARG A 270 28.62 27.73 -5.65
C ARG A 270 29.91 28.11 -4.90
N GLU A 271 30.86 28.73 -5.59
CA GLU A 271 32.10 29.23 -4.98
C GLU A 271 31.82 30.38 -4.01
N ALA A 272 31.01 31.37 -4.41
CA ALA A 272 30.57 32.45 -3.55
C ALA A 272 29.78 31.94 -2.33
N GLN A 273 28.91 30.93 -2.51
CA GLN A 273 28.16 30.33 -1.42
C GLN A 273 29.07 29.58 -0.43
N ARG A 274 30.12 28.89 -0.92
CA ARG A 274 31.14 28.25 -0.06
C ARG A 274 31.95 29.28 0.72
N GLU A 275 32.34 30.39 0.10
CA GLU A 275 33.05 31.48 0.77
C GLU A 275 32.20 32.12 1.88
N LEU A 276 30.91 32.36 1.61
CA LEU A 276 29.96 32.86 2.61
C LEU A 276 29.82 31.91 3.81
N ILE A 277 29.60 30.61 3.57
CA ILE A 277 29.50 29.61 4.64
C ILE A 277 30.82 29.49 5.42
N GLY A 278 31.96 29.58 4.73
CA GLY A 278 33.28 29.60 5.36
C GLY A 278 33.50 30.83 6.24
N SER A 279 33.00 31.99 5.82
CA SER A 279 33.10 33.25 6.57
C SER A 279 32.20 33.28 7.82
N MET A 280 31.03 32.62 7.78
CA MET A 280 30.12 32.49 8.92
C MET A 280 30.60 31.48 9.98
N ARG A 281 31.55 30.61 9.64
CA ARG A 281 32.18 29.65 10.57
C ARG A 281 33.44 30.21 11.26
N ARG A 282 33.83 31.45 10.99
CA ARG A 282 34.92 32.16 11.68
C ARG A 282 34.39 33.06 12.79
#